data_AF-D1PJ29-F1
#
_entry.id   AF-D1PJ29-F1
#
_cell.length_a   1.000
_cell.length_b   1.000
_cell.length_c   1.000
_cell.angle_alpha   90.00
_cell.angle_beta   90.00
_cell.angle_gamma   90.00
#
_symmetry.space_group_name_H-M   'P 1'
#
loop_
_entity.id
_entity.type
_entity.pdbx_description
1 polymer ?
#
loop_
_entity_poly.entity_id
_entity_poly.type
_entity_poly.pdbx_seq_one_letter_code
_entity_poly.pdbx_strand_id
1 'polypeptide(L)'
;MVAASMEAKRLGLCQKSLFVVPNHLTEQWASEFLRLYPSANILVTTKKDFETNNRKKFCARIATGDYDAIIMGHSQFERIPISRERQERLLYEQIDEITEGIAEVQASGGERFTVKQLERTRKSLEARLEKLQAEGRKDDVVTFEQLGVDRLFVDEAHNYKNRAKRCA
;
A
#
# COMPACT_ATOMS: atom_id res chain seq x y z
N MET A 1 -9.13 15.91 -4.66
CA MET A 1 -8.23 14.83 -5.14
C MET A 1 -8.41 14.56 -6.63
N VAL A 2 -9.64 14.36 -7.12
CA VAL A 2 -9.94 14.13 -8.56
C VAL A 2 -9.27 15.17 -9.49
N ALA A 3 -9.53 16.46 -9.28
CA ALA A 3 -8.97 17.51 -10.15
C ALA A 3 -7.43 17.53 -10.16
N ALA A 4 -6.80 17.32 -9.00
CA ALA A 4 -5.35 17.25 -8.91
C ALA A 4 -4.76 16.04 -9.66
N SER A 5 -5.45 14.90 -9.63
CA SER A 5 -5.07 13.71 -10.39
C SER A 5 -5.14 13.94 -11.90
N MET A 6 -6.24 14.53 -12.37
CA MET A 6 -6.43 14.79 -13.80
C MET A 6 -5.50 15.87 -14.31
N GLU A 7 -5.22 16.89 -13.49
CA GLU A 7 -4.25 17.93 -13.84
C GLU A 7 -2.82 17.37 -13.89
N ALA A 8 -2.44 16.51 -12.94
CA ALA A 8 -1.15 15.83 -12.99
C ALA A 8 -1.00 14.97 -14.26
N LYS A 9 -2.07 14.28 -14.69
CA LYS A 9 -2.07 13.54 -15.96
C LYS A 9 -1.95 14.46 -17.17
N ARG A 10 -2.70 15.56 -17.18
CA ARG A 10 -2.64 16.59 -18.25
C ARG A 10 -1.23 17.18 -18.41
N LEU A 11 -0.51 17.34 -17.30
CA LEU A 11 0.88 17.82 -17.27
C LEU A 11 1.93 16.72 -17.55
N GLY A 12 1.51 15.47 -17.74
CA GLY A 12 2.42 14.33 -17.97
C GLY A 12 3.18 13.86 -16.73
N LEU A 13 2.75 14.27 -15.52
CA LEU A 13 3.39 13.91 -14.24
C LEU A 13 2.92 12.54 -13.72
N CYS A 14 1.80 12.04 -14.20
CA CYS A 14 1.32 10.68 -13.96
C CYS A 14 0.51 10.18 -15.16
N GLN A 15 0.34 8.87 -15.26
CA GLN A 15 -0.43 8.21 -16.31
C GLN A 15 -1.60 7.41 -15.74
N LYS A 16 -1.42 6.77 -14.58
CA LYS A 16 -2.40 5.86 -13.98
C LYS A 16 -2.48 6.08 -12.48
N SER A 17 -3.51 6.79 -12.05
CA SER A 17 -3.72 7.11 -10.63
C SER A 17 -4.57 6.05 -9.92
N LEU A 18 -4.27 5.74 -8.67
CA LEU A 18 -5.08 4.89 -7.80
C LEU A 18 -5.61 5.70 -6.64
N PHE A 19 -6.92 5.64 -6.43
CA PHE A 19 -7.65 6.25 -5.33
C PHE A 19 -8.06 5.15 -4.36
N VAL A 20 -7.58 5.24 -3.13
CA VAL A 20 -7.92 4.33 -2.02
C VAL A 20 -8.87 5.09 -1.10
N VAL A 21 -10.12 4.65 -1.05
CA VAL A 21 -11.22 5.35 -0.38
C VAL A 21 -12.03 4.40 0.51
N PRO A 22 -12.83 4.88 1.47
CA PRO A 22 -13.67 4.01 2.29
C PRO A 22 -14.55 3.10 1.42
N ASN A 23 -14.65 1.81 1.77
CA ASN A 23 -15.30 0.79 0.94
C ASN A 23 -16.74 1.12 0.52
N HIS A 24 -17.47 1.89 1.34
CA HIS A 24 -18.86 2.28 1.11
C HIS A 24 -19.01 3.55 0.26
N LEU A 25 -17.90 4.23 -0.05
CA LEU A 25 -17.88 5.49 -0.80
C LEU A 25 -17.30 5.32 -2.22
N THR A 26 -16.87 4.13 -2.62
CA THR A 26 -16.26 3.90 -3.94
C THR A 26 -17.16 4.35 -5.10
N GLU A 27 -18.46 4.06 -5.03
CA GLU A 27 -19.47 4.48 -6.02
C GLU A 27 -19.73 5.98 -6.01
N GLN A 28 -19.74 6.60 -4.82
CA GLN A 28 -19.88 8.05 -4.69
C GLN A 28 -18.67 8.74 -5.32
N TRP A 29 -17.45 8.29 -5.02
CA TRP A 29 -16.22 8.78 -5.62
C TRP A 29 -16.23 8.65 -7.13
N ALA A 30 -16.68 7.52 -7.67
CA ALA A 30 -16.83 7.33 -9.11
C ALA A 30 -17.81 8.33 -9.75
N SER A 31 -18.95 8.55 -9.10
CA SER A 31 -19.97 9.50 -9.56
C SER A 31 -19.44 10.93 -9.56
N GLU A 32 -18.71 11.34 -8.51
CA GLU A 32 -18.08 12.65 -8.45
C GLU A 32 -16.96 12.80 -9.49
N PHE A 33 -16.19 11.75 -9.73
CA PHE A 33 -15.13 11.74 -10.74
C PHE A 33 -15.70 12.00 -12.13
N LEU A 34 -16.70 11.23 -12.55
CA LEU A 34 -17.32 11.36 -13.87
C LEU A 34 -18.16 12.63 -14.00
N ARG A 35 -18.70 13.18 -12.90
CA ARG A 35 -19.36 14.49 -12.92
C ARG A 35 -18.39 15.61 -13.27
N LEU A 36 -17.17 15.57 -12.74
CA LEU A 36 -16.13 16.57 -13.02
C LEU A 36 -15.43 16.33 -14.36
N TYR A 37 -15.20 15.06 -14.71
CA TYR A 37 -14.50 14.64 -15.92
C TYR A 37 -15.27 13.52 -16.62
N PRO A 38 -16.33 13.84 -17.40
CA PRO A 38 -17.19 12.83 -18.03
C PRO A 38 -16.50 11.90 -19.02
N SER A 39 -15.39 12.37 -19.61
CA SER A 39 -14.60 11.60 -20.59
C SER A 39 -13.50 10.76 -19.95
N ALA A 40 -13.34 10.78 -18.62
CA ALA A 40 -12.28 10.01 -17.96
C ALA A 40 -12.57 8.51 -17.99
N ASN A 41 -11.58 7.71 -18.36
CA ASN A 41 -11.64 6.26 -18.31
C ASN A 41 -11.27 5.77 -16.90
N ILE A 42 -12.27 5.52 -16.07
CA ILE A 42 -12.06 5.07 -14.69
C ILE A 42 -12.42 3.60 -14.49
N LEU A 43 -11.70 2.94 -13.59
CA LEU A 43 -12.01 1.59 -13.15
C LEU A 43 -12.39 1.59 -11.67
N VAL A 44 -13.60 1.13 -11.34
CA VAL A 44 -14.09 1.06 -9.95
C VAL A 44 -14.10 -0.38 -9.47
N THR A 45 -13.55 -0.63 -8.29
CA THR A 45 -13.53 -1.97 -7.70
C THR A 45 -14.87 -2.32 -7.07
N THR A 46 -15.29 -3.56 -7.23
CA THR A 46 -16.42 -4.16 -6.52
C THR A 46 -15.93 -5.24 -5.56
N LYS A 47 -16.81 -5.71 -4.65
CA LYS A 47 -16.46 -6.80 -3.73
C LYS A 47 -16.11 -8.11 -4.46
N LYS A 48 -16.77 -8.38 -5.60
CA LYS A 48 -16.60 -9.62 -6.40
C LYS A 48 -15.24 -9.70 -7.07
N ASP A 49 -14.62 -8.56 -7.36
CA ASP A 49 -13.33 -8.48 -8.04
C ASP A 49 -12.17 -9.08 -7.21
N PHE A 50 -12.30 -9.08 -5.88
CA PHE A 50 -11.28 -9.56 -4.93
C PHE A 50 -11.62 -10.89 -4.27
N GLU A 51 -12.60 -11.62 -4.80
CA GLU A 51 -12.77 -13.04 -4.55
C GLU A 51 -11.55 -13.80 -5.11
N THR A 52 -11.15 -14.91 -4.47
CA THR A 52 -9.90 -15.64 -4.76
C THR A 52 -9.72 -15.96 -6.24
N ASN A 53 -10.80 -16.35 -6.91
CA ASN A 53 -10.80 -16.75 -8.32
C ASN A 53 -10.71 -15.55 -9.29
N ASN A 54 -11.10 -14.36 -8.84
CA ASN A 54 -11.23 -13.16 -9.69
C ASN A 54 -10.06 -12.19 -9.51
N ARG A 55 -9.39 -12.19 -8.34
CA ARG A 55 -8.32 -11.24 -8.01
C ARG A 55 -7.21 -11.19 -9.06
N LYS A 56 -6.74 -12.36 -9.53
CA LYS A 56 -5.67 -12.43 -10.55
C LYS A 56 -6.10 -11.76 -11.86
N LYS A 57 -7.33 -12.02 -12.31
CA LYS A 57 -7.90 -11.42 -13.52
C LYS A 57 -8.11 -9.91 -13.35
N PHE A 58 -8.58 -9.48 -12.19
CA PHE A 58 -8.82 -8.07 -11.89
C PHE A 58 -7.52 -7.26 -11.86
N CYS A 59 -6.49 -7.74 -11.16
CA CYS A 59 -5.19 -7.07 -11.15
C CYS A 59 -4.54 -7.07 -12.54
N ALA A 60 -4.67 -8.15 -13.32
CA ALA A 60 -4.21 -8.18 -14.70
C ALA A 60 -4.93 -7.14 -15.57
N ARG A 61 -6.25 -6.97 -15.40
CA ARG A 61 -7.03 -5.92 -16.09
C ARG A 61 -6.53 -4.52 -15.73
N ILE A 62 -6.20 -4.26 -14.45
CA ILE A 62 -5.60 -2.99 -14.05
C ILE A 62 -4.25 -2.78 -14.74
N ALA A 63 -3.39 -3.80 -14.74
CA ALA A 63 -2.05 -3.72 -15.30
C ALA A 63 -2.07 -3.41 -16.81
N THR A 64 -2.90 -4.12 -17.56
CA THR A 64 -2.95 -4.00 -19.03
C THR A 64 -3.90 -2.93 -19.55
N GLY A 65 -4.86 -2.49 -18.73
CA GLY A 65 -5.82 -1.46 -19.12
C GLY A 65 -5.23 -0.05 -19.08
N ASP A 66 -5.62 0.76 -20.05
CA ASP A 66 -5.34 2.19 -20.10
C ASP A 66 -6.42 2.96 -19.35
N TYR A 67 -6.23 3.13 -18.05
CA TYR A 67 -7.15 3.84 -17.17
C TYR A 67 -6.54 5.16 -16.70
N ASP A 68 -7.34 6.22 -16.68
CA ASP A 68 -6.97 7.50 -16.07
C ASP A 68 -6.87 7.37 -14.55
N ALA A 69 -7.84 6.66 -13.96
CA ALA A 69 -7.87 6.41 -12.54
C ALA A 69 -8.50 5.06 -12.19
N ILE A 70 -8.02 4.43 -11.13
CA ILE A 70 -8.65 3.29 -10.48
C ILE A 70 -9.17 3.75 -9.11
N ILE A 71 -10.39 3.39 -8.77
CA ILE A 71 -11.01 3.67 -7.47
C ILE A 71 -11.18 2.34 -6.73
N MET A 72 -10.53 2.25 -5.57
CA MET A 72 -10.39 1.04 -4.78
C MET A 72 -10.78 1.28 -3.32
N GLY A 73 -11.47 0.31 -2.72
CA GLY A 73 -11.72 0.33 -1.28
C GLY A 73 -10.48 -0.07 -0.46
N HIS A 74 -10.38 0.44 0.77
CA HIS A 74 -9.24 0.15 1.66
C HIS A 74 -9.00 -1.35 1.84
N SER A 75 -10.06 -2.14 2.05
CA SER A 75 -9.92 -3.57 2.31
C SER A 75 -9.44 -4.36 1.08
N GLN A 76 -9.67 -3.84 -0.12
CA GLN A 76 -9.19 -4.44 -1.36
C GLN A 76 -7.73 -4.05 -1.60
N PHE A 77 -7.38 -2.79 -1.31
CA PHE A 77 -6.00 -2.31 -1.41
C PHE A 77 -5.06 -3.08 -0.48
N GLU A 78 -5.45 -3.31 0.78
CA GLU A 78 -4.67 -4.10 1.76
C GLU A 78 -4.37 -5.54 1.29
N ARG A 79 -5.19 -6.10 0.38
CA ARG A 79 -5.01 -7.46 -0.14
C ARG A 79 -4.01 -7.54 -1.29
N ILE A 80 -3.55 -6.40 -1.82
CA ILE A 80 -2.59 -6.37 -2.91
C ILE A 80 -1.18 -6.45 -2.29
N PRO A 81 -0.42 -7.52 -2.56
CA PRO A 81 0.93 -7.61 -2.02
C PRO A 81 1.86 -6.67 -2.77
N ILE A 82 2.83 -6.11 -2.05
CA ILE A 82 4.02 -5.49 -2.64
C ILE A 82 5.01 -6.57 -3.12
N SER A 83 5.93 -6.20 -4.01
CA SER A 83 6.92 -7.13 -4.53
C SER A 83 7.81 -7.69 -3.42
N ARG A 84 8.26 -8.94 -3.60
CA ARG A 84 9.15 -9.60 -2.63
C ARG A 84 10.44 -8.81 -2.41
N GLU A 85 11.04 -8.30 -3.49
CA GLU A 85 12.22 -7.44 -3.40
C GLU A 85 11.96 -6.20 -2.54
N ARG A 86 10.79 -5.56 -2.69
CA ARG A 86 10.40 -4.41 -1.86
C ARG A 86 10.15 -4.81 -0.42
N GLN A 87 9.56 -5.99 -0.17
CA GLN A 87 9.37 -6.52 1.18
C GLN A 87 10.71 -6.79 1.86
N GLU A 88 11.65 -7.42 1.16
CA GLU A 88 13.00 -7.68 1.68
C GLU A 88 13.72 -6.37 1.99
N ARG A 89 13.69 -5.39 1.08
CA ARG A 89 14.30 -4.07 1.30
C ARG A 89 13.72 -3.37 2.53
N LEU A 90 12.40 -3.36 2.70
CA LEU A 90 11.75 -2.76 3.89
C LEU A 90 12.16 -3.47 5.19
N LEU A 91 12.33 -4.79 5.17
CA LEU A 91 12.79 -5.52 6.34
C LEU A 91 14.25 -5.20 6.67
N TYR A 92 15.12 -5.08 5.65
CA TYR A 92 16.50 -4.62 5.85
C TYR A 92 16.54 -3.22 6.44
N GLU A 93 15.81 -2.26 5.86
CA GLU A 93 15.72 -0.88 6.38
C GLU A 93 15.27 -0.86 7.84
N GLN A 94 14.25 -1.64 8.22
CA GLN A 94 13.79 -1.74 9.62
C GLN A 94 14.81 -2.40 10.56
N ILE A 95 15.56 -3.40 10.08
CA ILE A 95 16.63 -4.03 10.87
C ILE A 95 17.76 -3.04 11.10
N ASP A 96 18.13 -2.28 10.07
CA ASP A 96 19.18 -1.27 10.13
C ASP A 96 18.78 -0.15 11.10
N GLU A 97 17.57 0.42 10.98
CA GLU A 97 17.03 1.42 11.91
C GLU A 97 17.05 0.96 13.37
N ILE A 98 16.63 -0.28 13.64
CA ILE A 98 16.66 -0.83 15.00
C ILE A 98 18.09 -1.04 15.48
N THR A 99 18.99 -1.46 14.61
CA THR A 99 20.40 -1.69 14.94
C THR A 99 21.09 -0.38 15.31
N GLU A 100 20.84 0.69 14.54
CA GLU A 100 21.28 2.05 14.86
C GLU A 100 20.69 2.51 16.19
N GLY A 101 19.38 2.34 16.39
CA GLY A 101 18.72 2.68 17.66
C GLY A 101 19.29 1.93 18.88
N ILE A 102 19.68 0.67 18.73
CA ILE A 102 20.36 -0.09 19.79
C ILE A 102 21.72 0.54 20.11
N ALA A 103 22.51 0.89 19.09
CA ALA A 103 23.81 1.51 19.28
C ALA A 103 23.70 2.87 19.99
N GLU A 104 22.70 3.69 19.64
CA GLU A 104 22.42 4.96 20.29
C GLU A 104 22.02 4.81 21.75
N VAL A 105 21.13 3.87 22.07
CA VAL A 105 20.70 3.59 23.45
C VAL A 105 21.89 3.09 24.28
N GLN A 106 22.77 2.26 23.70
CA GLN A 106 23.97 1.79 24.40
C GLN A 106 24.97 2.92 24.64
N ALA A 107 25.19 3.80 23.66
CA ALA A 107 26.11 4.93 23.76
C ALA A 107 25.63 6.00 24.77
N SER A 108 24.32 6.21 24.87
CA SER A 108 23.71 7.15 25.82
C SER A 108 23.57 6.60 27.25
N GLY A 109 24.00 5.36 27.50
CA GLY A 109 23.87 4.72 28.82
C GLY A 109 22.41 4.35 29.16
N GLY A 110 21.56 4.19 28.15
CA GLY A 110 20.15 3.85 28.30
C GLY A 110 19.91 2.49 28.97
N GLU A 111 18.68 2.29 29.43
CA GLU A 111 18.32 1.12 30.24
C GLU A 111 18.55 -0.20 29.47
N ARG A 112 19.17 -1.17 30.15
CA ARG A 112 19.36 -2.53 29.64
C ARG A 112 18.05 -3.21 29.21
N PHE A 113 16.93 -2.82 29.84
CA PHE A 113 15.61 -3.32 29.49
C PHE A 113 15.19 -2.90 28.07
N THR A 114 15.37 -1.62 27.74
CA THR A 114 15.09 -1.06 26.41
C THR A 114 15.94 -1.71 25.31
N VAL A 115 17.23 -1.93 25.57
CA VAL A 115 18.13 -2.65 24.65
C VAL A 115 17.61 -4.08 24.39
N LYS A 116 17.20 -4.79 25.45
CA LYS A 116 16.69 -6.17 25.32
C LYS A 116 15.40 -6.24 24.51
N GLN A 117 14.53 -5.24 24.61
CA GLN A 117 13.31 -5.17 23.81
C GLN A 117 13.62 -4.94 22.33
N LEU A 118 14.50 -3.99 22.00
CA LEU A 118 14.93 -3.71 20.63
C LEU A 118 15.61 -4.93 20.00
N GLU A 119 16.48 -5.61 20.73
CA GLU A 119 17.13 -6.87 20.32
C GLU A 119 16.12 -7.98 19.99
N ARG A 120 15.05 -8.10 20.78
CA ARG A 120 13.97 -9.05 20.50
C ARG A 120 13.23 -8.70 19.22
N THR A 121 12.98 -7.42 18.99
CA THR A 121 12.34 -6.94 17.76
C THR A 121 13.23 -7.19 16.54
N ARG A 122 14.53 -6.90 16.62
CA ARG A 122 15.51 -7.18 15.56
C ARG A 122 15.49 -8.66 15.16
N LYS A 123 15.61 -9.56 16.13
CA LYS A 123 15.55 -11.01 15.88
C LYS A 123 14.23 -11.46 15.25
N SER A 124 13.11 -10.84 15.63
CA SER A 124 11.82 -11.13 15.02
C SER A 124 11.74 -10.68 13.56
N LEU A 125 12.39 -9.57 13.20
CA LEU A 125 12.46 -9.10 11.82
C LEU A 125 13.41 -9.97 10.98
N GLU A 126 14.58 -10.32 11.53
CA GLU A 126 15.54 -11.25 10.90
C GLU A 126 14.87 -12.60 10.58
N ALA A 127 14.14 -13.19 11.53
CA ALA A 127 13.40 -14.43 11.30
C ALA A 127 12.32 -14.29 10.23
N ARG A 128 11.68 -13.12 10.13
CA ARG A 128 10.68 -12.82 9.09
C ARG A 128 11.33 -12.69 7.72
N LEU A 129 12.51 -12.07 7.64
CA LEU A 129 13.31 -11.94 6.43
C LEU A 129 13.78 -13.33 5.95
N GLU A 130 14.31 -14.16 6.84
CA GLU A 130 14.73 -15.52 6.51
C GLU A 130 13.56 -16.35 5.97
N LYS A 131 12.39 -16.26 6.63
CA LYS A 131 11.17 -16.91 6.15
C LYS A 131 10.74 -16.41 4.77
N LEU A 132 10.78 -15.09 4.54
CA LEU A 132 10.45 -14.50 3.24
C LEU A 132 11.41 -14.97 2.16
N GLN A 133 12.69 -15.12 2.50
CA GLN A 133 13.72 -15.61 1.60
C GLN A 133 13.52 -17.08 1.23
N ALA A 134 13.12 -17.90 2.21
CA ALA A 134 12.82 -19.32 2.06
C ALA A 134 11.50 -19.59 1.31
N GLU A 135 10.51 -18.70 1.39
CA GLU A 135 9.28 -18.81 0.59
C GLU A 135 9.58 -18.59 -0.89
N GLY A 136 9.73 -19.68 -1.66
CA GLY A 136 9.98 -19.64 -3.10
C GLY A 136 9.03 -18.72 -3.88
N ARG A 137 9.47 -18.26 -5.06
CA ARG A 137 8.75 -17.28 -5.88
C ARG A 137 7.34 -17.79 -6.22
N LYS A 138 6.31 -17.11 -5.71
CA LYS A 138 4.91 -17.38 -6.07
C LYS A 138 4.54 -16.52 -7.27
N ASP A 139 4.82 -17.02 -8.48
CA ASP A 139 4.59 -16.28 -9.74
C ASP A 139 3.11 -16.02 -10.06
N ASP A 140 2.18 -16.56 -9.28
CA ASP A 140 0.74 -16.47 -9.54
C ASP A 140 0.07 -15.19 -9.04
N VAL A 141 0.77 -14.34 -8.28
CA VAL A 141 0.16 -13.17 -7.63
C VAL A 141 0.68 -11.87 -8.24
N VAL A 142 -0.22 -11.07 -8.80
CA VAL A 142 0.09 -9.72 -9.30
C VAL A 142 0.41 -8.81 -8.13
N THR A 143 1.59 -8.20 -8.12
CA THR A 143 2.03 -7.26 -7.07
C THR A 143 1.58 -5.83 -7.37
N PHE A 144 1.64 -4.97 -6.36
CA PHE A 144 1.30 -3.55 -6.50
C PHE A 144 2.07 -2.86 -7.63
N GLU A 145 3.37 -3.12 -7.74
CA GLU A 145 4.25 -2.56 -8.77
C GLU A 145 3.83 -2.99 -10.18
N GLN A 146 3.33 -4.21 -10.32
CA GLN A 146 2.86 -4.76 -11.59
C GLN A 146 1.53 -4.15 -12.06
N LEU A 147 0.80 -3.45 -11.19
CA LEU A 147 -0.43 -2.74 -11.59
C LEU A 147 -0.14 -1.55 -12.51
N GLY A 148 1.10 -1.05 -12.52
CA GLY A 148 1.51 0.12 -13.30
C GLY A 148 0.91 1.42 -12.79
N VAL A 149 0.54 1.48 -11.50
CA VAL A 149 0.06 2.70 -10.83
C VAL A 149 1.27 3.57 -10.49
N ASP A 150 1.24 4.83 -10.87
CA ASP A 150 2.32 5.80 -10.64
C ASP A 150 1.93 6.96 -9.70
N ARG A 151 0.64 7.06 -9.35
CA ARG A 151 0.13 8.05 -8.41
C ARG A 151 -0.86 7.40 -7.45
N LEU A 152 -0.67 7.61 -6.14
CA LEU A 152 -1.58 7.12 -5.10
C LEU A 152 -2.25 8.28 -4.36
N PHE A 153 -3.58 8.24 -4.25
CA PHE A 153 -4.40 9.12 -3.41
C PHE A 153 -5.10 8.27 -2.36
N VAL A 154 -5.04 8.64 -1.09
CA VAL A 154 -5.63 7.88 0.01
C VAL A 154 -6.52 8.78 0.86
N ASP A 155 -7.79 8.38 1.07
CA ASP A 155 -8.75 9.11 1.90
C ASP A 155 -8.93 8.44 3.27
N GLU A 156 -8.23 8.98 4.27
CA GLU A 156 -8.22 8.45 5.63
C GLU A 156 -8.96 9.33 6.65
N ALA A 157 -9.66 10.38 6.23
CA ALA A 157 -10.18 11.41 7.15
C ALA A 157 -11.07 10.84 8.28
N HIS A 158 -11.84 9.80 7.97
CA HIS A 158 -12.69 9.06 8.92
C HIS A 158 -11.91 8.37 10.05
N ASN A 159 -10.63 8.04 9.83
CA ASN A 159 -9.76 7.39 10.81
C ASN A 159 -9.09 8.36 11.79
N TYR A 160 -9.11 9.68 11.53
CA TYR A 160 -8.38 10.65 12.34
C TYR A 160 -9.25 11.46 13.29
N LYS A 161 -10.51 11.75 12.93
CA LYS A 161 -11.35 12.69 13.70
C LYS A 161 -11.59 12.27 15.16
N ASN A 162 -11.61 10.96 15.47
CA ASN A 162 -11.95 10.44 16.82
C ASN A 162 -11.13 9.22 17.29
N ARG A 163 -9.96 8.91 16.73
CA ARG A 163 -9.11 7.82 17.27
C ARG A 163 -8.30 8.31 18.46
N ALA A 164 -8.77 8.02 19.68
CA ALA A 164 -7.89 8.00 20.84
C ALA A 164 -6.84 6.91 20.60
N LYS A 165 -5.57 7.28 20.45
CA LYS A 165 -4.46 6.32 20.39
C LYS A 165 -4.49 5.50 21.69
N ARG A 166 -4.96 4.26 21.65
CA ARG A 166 -4.51 3.26 22.62
C ARG A 166 -3.09 2.91 22.20
N CYS A 167 -2.12 3.50 22.88
CA CYS A 167 -0.75 2.99 22.88
C CYS A 167 -0.82 1.52 23.32
N ALA A 168 -0.29 0.63 22.49
CA ALA A 168 -0.03 -0.77 22.82
C ALA A 168 1.49 -0.95 22.86
#